data_AF-A0AA85BNQ6-F1
#
_entry.id   AF-A0AA85BNQ6-F1
#
_cell.length_a   1.000
_cell.length_b   1.000
_cell.length_c   1.000
_cell.angle_alpha   90.00
_cell.angle_beta   90.00
_cell.angle_gamma   90.00
#
_symmetry.space_group_name_H-M   'P 1'
#
loop_
_entity.id
_entity.type
_entity.pdbx_description
1 polymer ?
#
loop_
_entity_poly.entity_id
_entity_poly.type
_entity_poly.pdbx_seq_one_letter_code
_entity_poly.pdbx_strand_id
1 'polypeptide(L)'
;MMINPRSWMSDLPSHISQKALNLISIPGSHNSFTYSITRHSPPSPDGPIFRLDTCLPRSFLSRILYPWSVTQSLSLFDQLEAGIRYFDFRICARQKCLNKCKNDESEFYLAHGLYANLLSTELQSILGFLKANPREVLIVDCNHFYNFETDEQECCFESTVLKILNNVMFPYQKNIPTLEELWSAKQQIIFISCHRESPEKIHPKFWPSSSIKSFWPETVGPRAMISFLNNHIKS
;
A
#
# COMPACT_ATOMS: atom_id res chain seq x y z
N MET A 1 -23.43 -20.95 4.07
CA MET A 1 -22.14 -20.88 4.78
C MET A 1 -21.79 -19.41 4.92
N MET A 2 -21.70 -18.87 6.13
CA MET A 2 -21.24 -17.48 6.31
C MET A 2 -19.72 -17.49 6.16
N ILE A 3 -19.22 -16.77 5.16
CA ILE A 3 -17.78 -16.56 4.96
C ILE A 3 -17.30 -15.64 6.09
N ASN A 4 -16.25 -16.03 6.80
CA ASN A 4 -15.64 -15.19 7.82
C ASN A 4 -14.77 -14.12 7.13
N PRO A 5 -15.08 -12.81 7.22
CA PRO A 5 -14.28 -11.78 6.56
C PRO A 5 -12.81 -11.79 6.97
N ARG A 6 -12.51 -12.23 8.20
CA ARG A 6 -11.13 -12.34 8.70
C ARG A 6 -10.30 -13.39 7.97
N SER A 7 -10.93 -14.43 7.43
CA SER A 7 -10.25 -15.61 6.87
C SER A 7 -10.88 -16.07 5.56
N TRP A 8 -11.42 -15.15 4.77
CA TRP A 8 -12.27 -15.52 3.63
C TRP A 8 -11.49 -16.25 2.53
N MET A 9 -10.20 -15.96 2.33
CA MET A 9 -9.38 -16.68 1.35
C MET A 9 -9.15 -18.13 1.77
N SER A 10 -9.05 -18.38 3.08
CA SER A 10 -8.92 -19.71 3.67
C SER A 10 -10.16 -20.59 3.47
N ASP A 11 -11.32 -19.97 3.31
CA ASP A 11 -12.63 -20.62 3.16
C ASP A 11 -13.00 -20.84 1.68
N LEU A 12 -12.16 -20.39 0.73
CA LEU A 12 -12.42 -20.57 -0.69
C LEU A 12 -12.38 -22.05 -1.09
N PRO A 13 -13.29 -22.51 -1.96
CA PRO A 13 -13.20 -23.83 -2.55
C PRO A 13 -11.90 -24.02 -3.33
N SER A 14 -11.36 -25.24 -3.38
CA SER A 14 -10.07 -25.53 -4.03
C SER A 14 -9.99 -25.12 -5.50
N HIS A 15 -11.11 -25.22 -6.24
CA HIS A 15 -11.15 -24.80 -7.64
C HIS A 15 -11.03 -23.27 -7.84
N ILE A 16 -11.21 -22.48 -6.77
CA ILE A 16 -10.95 -21.04 -6.75
C ILE A 16 -9.53 -20.76 -6.25
N SER A 17 -9.05 -21.42 -5.19
CA SER A 17 -7.69 -21.21 -4.68
C SER A 17 -6.59 -21.61 -5.68
N GLN A 18 -6.91 -22.52 -6.60
CA GLN A 18 -6.04 -22.93 -7.72
C GLN A 18 -6.06 -21.97 -8.92
N LYS A 19 -6.91 -20.93 -8.91
CA LYS A 19 -6.85 -19.89 -9.93
C LYS A 19 -5.72 -18.91 -9.62
N ALA A 20 -5.12 -18.35 -10.66
CA ALA A 20 -4.17 -17.25 -10.51
C ALA A 20 -4.84 -16.07 -9.78
N LEU A 21 -4.08 -15.36 -8.95
CA LEU A 21 -4.63 -14.34 -8.06
C LEU A 21 -5.40 -13.23 -8.79
N ASN A 22 -4.99 -12.89 -10.02
CA ASN A 22 -5.65 -11.91 -10.88
C ASN A 22 -7.01 -12.38 -11.44
N LEU A 23 -7.42 -13.62 -11.18
CA LEU A 23 -8.73 -14.18 -11.52
C LEU A 23 -9.66 -14.30 -10.30
N ILE A 24 -9.23 -13.78 -9.14
CA ILE A 24 -10.01 -13.75 -7.90
C ILE A 24 -10.42 -12.30 -7.63
N SER A 25 -11.69 -12.08 -7.31
CA SER A 25 -12.15 -10.76 -6.86
C SER A 25 -11.67 -10.49 -5.45
N ILE A 26 -10.78 -9.53 -5.29
CA ILE A 26 -10.14 -9.19 -4.01
C ILE A 26 -10.59 -7.77 -3.62
N PRO A 27 -11.22 -7.57 -2.45
CA PRO A 27 -11.57 -6.24 -1.99
C PRO A 27 -10.32 -5.46 -1.57
N GLY A 28 -10.27 -4.19 -1.98
CA GLY A 28 -9.18 -3.27 -1.68
C GLY A 28 -9.69 -1.94 -1.13
N SER A 29 -8.80 -1.16 -0.52
CA SER A 29 -9.09 0.20 -0.07
C SER A 29 -8.12 1.20 -0.69
N HIS A 30 -8.62 2.37 -1.10
CA HIS A 30 -7.83 3.45 -1.68
C HIS A 30 -7.27 4.37 -0.59
N ASN A 31 -5.99 4.75 -0.71
CA ASN A 31 -5.22 5.45 0.33
C ASN A 31 -5.48 4.85 1.73
N SER A 32 -5.17 3.56 1.88
CA SER A 32 -5.68 2.70 2.96
C SER A 32 -5.35 3.16 4.38
N PHE A 33 -4.27 3.94 4.53
CA PHE A 33 -3.68 4.37 5.79
C PHE A 33 -4.25 5.68 6.34
N THR A 34 -5.10 6.35 5.57
CA THR A 34 -5.52 7.75 5.87
C THR A 34 -6.36 7.90 7.14
N TYR A 35 -6.82 6.80 7.73
CA TYR A 35 -7.48 6.77 9.04
C TYR A 35 -6.62 7.41 10.15
N SER A 36 -5.30 7.36 10.00
CA SER A 36 -4.34 7.89 10.98
C SER A 36 -4.06 9.39 10.81
N ILE A 37 -4.52 10.00 9.72
CA ILE A 37 -4.39 11.44 9.50
C ILE A 37 -5.31 12.16 10.49
N THR A 38 -4.80 13.25 11.07
CA THR A 38 -5.58 14.12 11.97
C THR A 38 -5.56 15.56 11.48
N ARG A 39 -6.45 16.40 12.01
CA ARG A 39 -6.43 17.86 11.77
C ARG A 39 -5.13 18.56 12.20
N HIS A 40 -4.27 17.87 12.93
CA HIS A 40 -2.96 18.38 13.38
C HIS A 40 -1.79 17.73 12.62
N SER A 41 -2.06 16.78 11.73
CA SER A 41 -1.03 16.19 10.86
C SER A 41 -0.40 17.29 10.01
N PRO A 42 0.94 17.33 9.88
CA PRO A 42 1.60 18.32 9.05
C PRO A 42 1.29 18.10 7.55
N PRO A 43 1.23 19.17 6.73
CA PRO A 43 1.15 19.04 5.28
C PRO A 43 2.28 18.17 4.73
N SER A 44 1.95 17.28 3.80
CA SER A 44 2.92 16.40 3.13
C SER A 44 3.19 16.87 1.69
N PRO A 45 4.32 16.45 1.09
CA PRO A 45 4.79 16.95 -0.22
C PRO A 45 3.86 16.66 -1.40
N ASP A 46 2.96 15.69 -1.25
CA ASP A 46 1.98 15.29 -2.27
C ASP A 46 0.72 16.18 -2.30
N GLY A 47 0.56 17.06 -1.31
CA GLY A 47 -0.53 18.02 -1.28
C GLY A 47 -0.27 19.22 -2.21
N PRO A 48 -1.29 19.71 -2.96
CA PRO A 48 -1.12 20.83 -3.89
C PRO A 48 -0.71 22.14 -3.21
N ILE A 49 -0.98 22.23 -1.91
CA ILE A 49 -0.77 23.42 -1.06
C ILE A 49 0.52 23.30 -0.24
N PHE A 50 1.29 22.21 -0.39
CA PHE A 50 2.49 21.97 0.41
C PHE A 50 3.46 23.16 0.44
N ARG A 51 3.70 23.81 -0.71
CA ARG A 51 4.60 24.97 -0.83
C ARG A 51 4.09 26.25 -0.13
N LEU A 52 2.80 26.31 0.19
CA LEU A 52 2.20 27.44 0.91
C LEU A 52 2.47 27.38 2.42
N ASP A 53 3.12 26.32 2.91
CA ASP A 53 3.61 26.24 4.30
C ASP A 53 4.68 27.31 4.63
N THR A 54 5.25 27.94 3.60
CA THR A 54 6.15 29.09 3.69
C THR A 54 5.42 30.41 3.97
N CYS A 55 4.14 30.51 3.61
CA CYS A 55 3.34 31.73 3.67
C CYS A 55 2.21 31.69 4.72
N LEU A 56 1.74 30.49 5.10
CA LEU A 56 0.62 30.31 6.03
C LEU A 56 1.00 29.39 7.21
N PRO A 57 0.43 29.61 8.41
CA PRO A 57 0.66 28.73 9.55
C PRO A 57 0.28 27.28 9.22
N ARG A 58 1.16 26.33 9.51
CA ARG A 58 0.92 24.90 9.23
C ARG A 58 -0.37 24.37 9.81
N SER A 59 -0.72 24.79 11.03
CA SER A 59 -1.97 24.40 11.70
C SER A 59 -3.23 24.84 10.93
N PHE A 60 -3.16 25.96 10.20
CA PHE A 60 -4.23 26.44 9.35
C PHE A 60 -4.35 25.58 8.08
N LEU A 61 -3.22 25.31 7.42
CA LEU A 61 -3.17 24.46 6.23
C LEU A 61 -3.66 23.03 6.52
N SER A 62 -3.23 22.44 7.64
CA SER A 62 -3.67 21.11 8.06
C SER A 62 -5.18 20.99 8.20
N ARG A 63 -5.84 22.03 8.75
CA ARG A 63 -7.31 22.06 8.89
C ARG A 63 -8.04 22.15 7.57
N ILE A 64 -7.48 22.86 6.59
CA ILE A 64 -8.06 22.99 5.24
C ILE A 64 -7.91 21.66 4.47
N LEU A 65 -6.74 21.02 4.57
CA LEU A 65 -6.44 19.80 3.84
C LEU A 65 -7.16 18.57 4.42
N TYR A 66 -7.38 18.52 5.73
CA TYR A 66 -7.89 17.35 6.44
C TYR A 66 -9.14 16.69 5.80
N PRO A 67 -10.23 17.42 5.45
CA PRO A 67 -11.41 16.80 4.85
C PRO A 67 -11.17 16.17 3.47
N TRP A 68 -10.12 16.60 2.76
CA TRP A 68 -9.73 16.10 1.45
C TRP A 68 -8.66 15.00 1.53
N SER A 69 -8.03 14.85 2.69
CA SER A 69 -6.95 13.90 2.94
C SER A 69 -7.43 12.52 3.42
N VAL A 70 -8.60 12.42 4.04
CA VAL A 70 -9.07 11.17 4.66
C VAL A 70 -10.01 10.41 3.73
N THR A 71 -9.68 9.15 3.43
CA THR A 71 -10.50 8.23 2.61
C THR A 71 -11.01 7.02 3.41
N GLN A 72 -10.35 6.68 4.51
CA GLN A 72 -10.69 5.53 5.36
C GLN A 72 -10.92 5.96 6.80
N SER A 73 -11.92 5.37 7.47
CA SER A 73 -12.18 5.56 8.91
C SER A 73 -11.66 4.41 9.78
N LEU A 74 -11.45 3.23 9.18
CA LEU A 74 -10.96 2.04 9.87
C LEU A 74 -9.43 1.97 9.85
N SER A 75 -8.83 1.46 10.92
CA SER A 75 -7.39 1.16 10.93
C SER A 75 -7.04 0.10 9.88
N LEU A 76 -5.77 -0.03 9.49
CA LEU A 76 -5.38 -1.12 8.59
C LEU A 76 -5.69 -2.50 9.17
N PHE A 77 -5.54 -2.65 10.49
CA PHE A 77 -5.91 -3.90 11.16
C PHE A 77 -7.42 -4.17 11.05
N ASP A 78 -8.25 -3.16 11.30
CA ASP A 78 -9.70 -3.32 11.21
C ASP A 78 -10.17 -3.55 9.76
N GLN A 79 -9.49 -2.95 8.78
CA GLN A 79 -9.71 -3.24 7.36
C GLN A 79 -9.39 -4.71 7.03
N LEU A 80 -8.30 -5.26 7.60
CA LEU A 80 -7.95 -6.67 7.46
C LEU A 80 -9.01 -7.59 8.08
N GLU A 81 -9.46 -7.29 9.30
CA GLU A 81 -10.53 -8.02 9.97
C GLU A 81 -11.86 -7.94 9.20
N ALA A 82 -12.11 -6.82 8.51
CA ALA A 82 -13.27 -6.63 7.62
C ALA A 82 -13.13 -7.29 6.23
N GLY A 83 -11.98 -7.91 5.94
CA GLY A 83 -11.75 -8.70 4.72
C GLY A 83 -10.98 -8.01 3.60
N ILE A 84 -10.49 -6.77 3.79
CA ILE A 84 -9.64 -6.08 2.81
C ILE A 84 -8.31 -6.82 2.67
N ARG A 85 -7.87 -7.03 1.42
CA ARG A 85 -6.60 -7.73 1.08
C ARG A 85 -5.77 -7.01 0.02
N TYR A 86 -6.26 -5.89 -0.53
CA TYR A 86 -5.46 -4.99 -1.35
C TYR A 86 -5.34 -3.62 -0.66
N PHE A 87 -4.12 -3.13 -0.51
CA PHE A 87 -3.83 -1.83 0.09
C PHE A 87 -3.08 -0.91 -0.86
N ASP A 88 -3.59 0.30 -0.98
CA ASP A 88 -3.02 1.38 -1.80
C ASP A 88 -2.25 2.37 -0.90
N PHE A 89 -0.93 2.39 -1.07
CA PHE A 89 0.03 3.11 -0.24
C PHE A 89 0.74 4.21 -1.05
N ARG A 90 0.91 5.36 -0.40
CA ARG A 90 1.70 6.49 -0.90
C ARG A 90 2.81 6.79 0.09
N ILE A 91 4.06 6.70 -0.35
CA ILE A 91 5.23 6.74 0.53
C ILE A 91 5.91 8.11 0.40
N CYS A 92 6.27 8.69 1.54
CA CYS A 92 7.05 9.92 1.61
C CYS A 92 8.32 9.71 2.44
N ALA A 93 9.46 10.03 1.85
CA ALA A 93 10.73 10.14 2.56
C ALA A 93 10.83 11.52 3.22
N ARG A 94 11.19 11.55 4.51
CA ARG A 94 11.29 12.81 5.27
C ARG A 94 12.74 13.18 5.56
N GLN A 95 13.25 14.18 4.82
CA GLN A 95 14.66 14.61 4.85
C GLN A 95 15.24 14.92 6.25
N LYS A 96 14.44 15.50 7.16
CA LYS A 96 14.91 15.80 8.53
C LYS A 96 15.25 14.56 9.36
N CYS A 97 14.66 13.41 9.01
CA CYS A 97 14.96 12.13 9.66
C CYS A 97 16.15 11.43 8.97
N LEU A 98 16.34 11.67 7.67
CA LEU A 98 17.46 11.11 6.91
C LEU A 98 18.83 11.69 7.32
N ASN A 99 18.89 12.97 7.69
CA ASN A 99 20.15 13.55 8.23
C ASN A 99 20.48 13.07 9.67
N LYS A 100 19.54 12.38 10.34
CA LYS A 100 19.78 11.66 11.61
C LYS A 100 20.21 10.21 11.38
N CYS A 101 20.37 9.76 10.12
CA CYS A 101 20.79 8.41 9.73
C CYS A 101 22.25 8.05 10.06
N LYS A 102 22.81 8.61 11.14
CA LYS A 102 23.95 8.00 11.82
C LYS A 102 23.52 6.79 12.68
N ASN A 103 22.21 6.57 12.89
CA ASN A 103 21.66 5.56 13.79
C ASN A 103 20.64 4.58 13.12
N ASP A 104 20.77 4.27 11.83
CA ASP A 104 20.02 3.15 11.18
C ASP A 104 18.47 3.24 11.10
N GLU A 105 17.86 4.38 11.45
CA GLU A 105 16.40 4.57 11.38
C GLU A 105 16.01 5.66 10.36
N SER A 106 16.06 5.32 9.07
CA SER A 106 15.39 6.10 8.03
C SER A 106 13.88 5.99 8.21
N GLU A 107 13.19 7.10 8.50
CA GLU A 107 11.74 7.11 8.69
C GLU A 107 10.99 7.41 7.38
N PHE A 108 10.25 6.41 6.91
CA PHE A 108 9.28 6.56 5.81
C PHE A 108 7.88 6.71 6.38
N TYR A 109 7.15 7.69 5.86
CA TYR A 109 5.79 8.00 6.27
C TYR A 109 4.83 7.68 5.14
N LEU A 110 3.60 7.33 5.50
CA LEU A 110 2.49 7.31 4.57
C LEU A 110 1.89 8.72 4.47
N ALA A 111 1.37 9.11 3.31
CA ALA A 111 0.91 10.48 3.08
C ALA A 111 -0.21 10.60 2.06
N HIS A 112 -1.19 11.47 2.34
CA HIS A 112 -2.21 11.90 1.38
C HIS A 112 -2.61 13.35 1.64
N GLY A 113 -1.86 14.30 1.09
CA GLY A 113 -1.95 15.75 1.37
C GLY A 113 -1.50 16.16 2.79
N LEU A 114 -1.65 15.27 3.77
CA LEU A 114 -1.12 15.33 5.12
C LEU A 114 -0.34 14.05 5.44
N TYR A 115 0.66 14.17 6.30
CA TYR A 115 1.39 13.01 6.82
C TYR A 115 0.47 12.14 7.70
N ALA A 116 0.58 10.83 7.49
CA ALA A 116 -0.07 9.78 8.25
C ALA A 116 0.96 9.06 9.14
N ASN A 117 0.65 7.84 9.58
CA ASN A 117 1.55 6.99 10.35
C ASN A 117 2.85 6.64 9.60
N LEU A 118 3.84 6.18 10.38
CA LEU A 118 5.05 5.55 9.86
C LEU A 118 4.71 4.29 9.08
N LEU A 119 5.38 4.09 7.95
CA LEU A 119 5.26 2.87 7.14
C LEU A 119 5.56 1.63 8.00
N SER A 120 6.63 1.67 8.79
CA SER A 120 7.05 0.54 9.62
C SER A 120 5.97 0.09 10.62
N THR A 121 5.24 1.03 11.23
CA THR A 121 4.12 0.73 12.14
C THR A 121 3.00 -0.02 11.43
N GLU A 122 2.61 0.44 10.24
CA GLU A 122 1.55 -0.19 9.44
C GLU A 122 1.98 -1.58 8.92
N LEU A 123 3.22 -1.74 8.46
CA LEU A 123 3.74 -3.05 8.02
C LEU A 123 3.84 -4.06 9.18
N GLN A 124 4.16 -3.60 10.40
CA GLN A 124 4.13 -4.47 11.59
C GLN A 124 2.71 -4.92 11.94
N SER A 125 1.72 -4.03 11.80
CA SER A 125 0.30 -4.37 11.98
C SER A 125 -0.15 -5.45 10.98
N ILE A 126 0.20 -5.26 9.70
CA ILE A 126 -0.01 -6.27 8.63
C ILE A 126 0.63 -7.61 8.99
N LEU A 127 1.91 -7.60 9.41
CA LEU A 127 2.62 -8.82 9.78
C LEU A 127 1.94 -9.55 10.95
N GLY A 128 1.46 -8.80 11.95
CA GLY A 128 0.72 -9.35 13.10
C GLY A 128 -0.54 -10.08 12.66
N PHE A 129 -1.33 -9.47 11.79
CA PHE A 129 -2.52 -10.09 11.21
C PHE A 129 -2.19 -11.37 10.42
N LEU A 130 -1.15 -11.34 9.58
CA LEU A 130 -0.78 -12.49 8.75
C LEU A 130 -0.26 -13.68 9.55
N LYS A 131 0.44 -13.43 10.66
CA LYS A 131 0.83 -14.49 11.61
C LYS A 131 -0.37 -15.20 12.21
N ALA A 132 -1.45 -14.47 12.48
CA ALA A 132 -2.69 -15.05 13.01
C ALA A 132 -3.54 -15.73 11.92
N ASN A 133 -3.33 -15.40 10.65
CA ASN A 133 -4.13 -15.86 9.52
C ASN A 133 -3.23 -16.37 8.38
N PRO A 134 -2.59 -17.55 8.53
CA PRO A 134 -1.51 -18.02 7.64
C PRO A 134 -1.94 -18.32 6.18
N ARG A 135 -3.24 -18.42 5.92
CA ARG A 135 -3.82 -18.65 4.58
C ARG A 135 -4.44 -17.40 3.96
N GLU A 136 -4.26 -16.24 4.59
CA GLU A 136 -4.63 -14.97 3.96
C GLU A 136 -3.43 -14.40 3.20
N VAL A 137 -3.71 -13.84 2.03
CA VAL A 137 -2.72 -13.24 1.11
C VAL A 137 -3.09 -11.78 0.87
N LEU A 138 -2.10 -10.90 0.92
CA LEU A 138 -2.25 -9.46 0.72
C LEU A 138 -1.51 -9.01 -0.54
N ILE A 139 -2.07 -7.99 -1.18
CA ILE A 139 -1.40 -7.18 -2.18
C ILE A 139 -1.17 -5.80 -1.54
N VAL A 140 0.09 -5.42 -1.36
CA VAL A 140 0.46 -4.07 -0.91
C VAL A 140 1.01 -3.35 -2.14
N ASP A 141 0.31 -2.32 -2.58
CA ASP A 141 0.68 -1.54 -3.76
C ASP A 141 1.15 -0.15 -3.33
N CYS A 142 2.46 0.08 -3.42
CA CYS A 142 3.06 1.39 -3.25
C CYS A 142 3.17 2.05 -4.62
N ASN A 143 2.19 2.89 -4.97
CA ASN A 143 2.06 3.47 -6.32
C ASN A 143 2.56 4.91 -6.44
N HIS A 144 2.83 5.60 -5.33
CA HIS A 144 3.41 6.95 -5.32
C HIS A 144 4.55 7.04 -4.30
N PHE A 145 5.63 7.69 -4.71
CA PHE A 145 6.80 7.99 -3.89
C PHE A 145 7.13 9.48 -3.95
N TYR A 146 7.35 10.10 -2.80
CA TYR A 146 7.63 11.54 -2.69
C TYR A 146 8.91 11.78 -1.90
N ASN A 147 9.74 12.71 -2.41
CA ASN A 147 11.08 13.04 -1.88
C ASN A 147 12.08 11.88 -1.89
N PHE A 148 11.95 10.95 -2.85
CA PHE A 148 12.98 9.96 -3.17
C PHE A 148 13.88 10.57 -4.25
N GLU A 149 14.97 11.19 -3.82
CA GLU A 149 15.92 11.93 -4.66
C GLU A 149 17.26 11.16 -4.82
N THR A 150 17.51 10.12 -4.00
CA THR A 150 18.78 9.37 -4.00
C THR A 150 18.59 7.85 -3.98
N ASP A 151 19.50 7.12 -4.63
CA ASP A 151 19.58 5.64 -4.56
C ASP A 151 19.67 5.14 -3.11
N GLU A 152 20.26 5.92 -2.20
CA GLU A 152 20.34 5.59 -0.77
C GLU A 152 18.96 5.56 -0.10
N GLN A 153 18.08 6.51 -0.41
CA GLN A 153 16.71 6.53 0.12
C GLN A 153 15.90 5.34 -0.37
N GLU A 154 16.05 4.99 -1.66
CA GLU A 154 15.44 3.80 -2.24
C GLU A 154 15.93 2.51 -1.55
N CYS A 155 17.26 2.36 -1.37
CA CYS A 155 17.85 1.25 -0.64
C CYS A 155 17.37 1.17 0.82
N CYS A 156 17.29 2.31 1.51
CA CYS A 156 16.79 2.38 2.89
C CYS A 156 15.31 1.97 2.96
N PHE A 157 14.49 2.35 1.98
CA PHE A 157 13.10 1.93 1.90
C PHE A 157 12.98 0.42 1.73
N GLU A 158 13.69 -0.16 0.77
CA GLU A 158 13.72 -1.61 0.57
C GLU A 158 14.17 -2.33 1.84
N SER A 159 15.26 -1.87 2.47
CA SER A 159 15.77 -2.41 3.73
C SER A 159 14.73 -2.34 4.86
N THR A 160 14.01 -1.23 4.99
CA THR A 160 12.95 -1.05 6.00
C THR A 160 11.82 -2.07 5.81
N VAL A 161 11.36 -2.25 4.57
CA VAL A 161 10.30 -3.21 4.25
C VAL A 161 10.79 -4.65 4.47
N LEU A 162 11.97 -4.99 3.97
CA LEU A 162 12.54 -6.34 4.09
C LEU A 162 12.81 -6.73 5.54
N LYS A 163 13.30 -5.81 6.37
CA LYS A 163 13.50 -6.03 7.81
C LYS A 163 12.22 -6.51 8.51
N ILE A 164 11.05 -6.08 8.03
CA ILE A 164 9.74 -6.42 8.63
C ILE A 164 9.10 -7.62 7.91
N LEU A 165 9.07 -7.61 6.57
CA LEU A 165 8.21 -8.49 5.77
C LEU A 165 8.95 -9.54 4.93
N ASN A 166 10.29 -9.56 4.88
CA ASN A 166 11.04 -10.42 3.94
C ASN A 166 10.59 -11.89 3.92
N ASN A 167 10.30 -12.46 5.10
CA ASN A 167 9.92 -13.86 5.23
C ASN A 167 8.51 -14.17 4.70
N VAL A 168 7.62 -13.17 4.66
CA VAL A 168 6.24 -13.32 4.18
C VAL A 168 6.03 -12.75 2.78
N MET A 169 6.99 -12.02 2.22
CA MET A 169 6.93 -11.52 0.84
C MET A 169 7.20 -12.64 -0.17
N PHE A 170 6.33 -12.77 -1.17
CA PHE A 170 6.53 -13.65 -2.31
C PHE A 170 7.36 -12.92 -3.38
N PRO A 171 8.51 -13.49 -3.81
CA PRO A 171 9.37 -12.84 -4.79
C PRO A 171 8.66 -12.64 -6.13
N TYR A 172 9.11 -11.66 -6.89
CA TYR A 172 8.58 -11.39 -8.22
C TYR A 172 8.71 -12.64 -9.11
N GLN A 173 7.62 -12.93 -9.82
CA GLN A 173 7.55 -13.95 -10.85
C GLN A 173 6.91 -13.35 -12.09
N LYS A 174 7.29 -13.84 -13.28
CA LYS A 174 6.67 -13.40 -14.53
C LYS A 174 5.19 -13.78 -14.62
N ASN A 175 4.82 -14.90 -14.00
CA ASN A 175 3.44 -15.38 -13.94
C ASN A 175 2.82 -14.98 -12.60
N ILE A 176 1.51 -14.67 -12.62
CA ILE A 176 0.76 -14.39 -11.40
C ILE A 176 0.53 -15.71 -10.64
N PRO A 177 0.94 -15.82 -9.36
CA PRO A 177 0.77 -17.04 -8.59
C PRO A 177 -0.70 -17.29 -8.22
N THR A 178 -1.01 -18.53 -7.91
CA THR A 178 -2.25 -18.98 -7.28
C THR A 178 -2.19 -18.80 -5.75
N LEU A 179 -3.33 -18.92 -5.07
CA LEU A 179 -3.32 -18.93 -3.59
C LEU A 179 -2.60 -20.17 -3.05
N GLU A 180 -2.76 -21.34 -3.69
CA GLU A 180 -2.10 -22.59 -3.28
C GLU A 180 -0.56 -22.50 -3.34
N GLU A 181 -0.02 -21.84 -4.38
CA GLU A 181 1.43 -21.63 -4.50
C GLU A 181 1.97 -20.74 -3.38
N LEU A 182 1.25 -19.65 -3.06
CA LEU A 182 1.58 -18.74 -1.97
C LEU A 182 1.56 -19.46 -0.61
N TRP A 183 0.49 -20.23 -0.32
CA TRP A 183 0.36 -21.00 0.90
C TRP A 183 1.43 -22.08 1.04
N SER A 184 1.72 -22.81 -0.03
CA SER A 184 2.76 -23.85 -0.06
C SER A 184 4.15 -23.26 0.20
N ALA A 185 4.41 -22.06 -0.30
CA ALA A 185 5.64 -21.31 -0.05
C ALA A 185 5.69 -20.65 1.34
N LYS A 186 4.60 -20.68 2.11
CA LYS A 186 4.42 -19.93 3.38
C LYS A 186 4.69 -18.43 3.21
N GLN A 187 4.33 -17.90 2.05
CA GLN A 187 4.45 -16.48 1.69
C GLN A 187 3.07 -15.91 1.43
N GLN A 188 2.85 -14.69 1.87
CA GLN A 188 1.53 -14.10 2.02
C GLN A 188 1.41 -12.70 1.43
N ILE A 189 2.49 -12.07 0.97
CA ILE A 189 2.46 -10.70 0.46
C ILE A 189 3.02 -10.64 -0.96
N ILE A 190 2.22 -10.13 -1.90
CA ILE A 190 2.71 -9.55 -3.15
C ILE A 190 2.90 -8.05 -2.90
N PHE A 191 4.15 -7.60 -2.90
CA PHE A 191 4.50 -6.21 -2.63
C PHE A 191 4.86 -5.51 -3.94
N ILE A 192 3.96 -4.69 -4.46
CA ILE A 192 4.13 -3.96 -5.71
C ILE A 192 4.68 -2.58 -5.40
N SER A 193 5.68 -2.13 -6.17
CA SER A 193 6.30 -0.83 -5.94
C SER A 193 6.85 -0.21 -7.21
N CYS A 194 6.64 1.09 -7.36
CA CYS A 194 7.24 1.95 -8.39
C CYS A 194 8.44 2.77 -7.87
N HIS A 195 9.05 2.40 -6.74
CA HIS A 195 10.10 3.20 -6.08
C HIS A 195 11.38 3.38 -6.91
N ARG A 196 11.61 2.55 -7.92
CA ARG A 196 12.76 2.63 -8.84
C ARG A 196 12.27 2.55 -10.29
N GLU A 197 12.87 3.37 -11.15
CA GLU A 197 12.64 3.28 -12.60
C GLU A 197 13.42 2.12 -13.23
N SER A 198 14.65 1.88 -12.74
CA SER A 198 15.57 0.82 -13.18
C SER A 198 15.18 -0.54 -12.60
N PRO A 199 14.55 -1.46 -13.35
CA PRO A 199 14.06 -2.73 -12.82
C PRO A 199 15.19 -3.65 -12.30
N GLU A 200 16.40 -3.52 -12.86
CA GLU A 200 17.59 -4.28 -12.47
C GLU A 200 18.12 -3.93 -11.08
N LYS A 201 17.76 -2.75 -10.54
CA LYS A 201 18.12 -2.32 -9.20
C LYS A 201 17.09 -2.71 -8.14
N ILE A 202 15.90 -3.16 -8.56
CA ILE A 202 14.81 -3.53 -7.65
C ILE A 202 15.16 -4.87 -6.99
N HIS A 203 15.09 -4.92 -5.66
CA HIS A 203 15.30 -6.16 -4.94
C HIS A 203 14.25 -7.22 -5.35
N PRO A 204 14.60 -8.51 -5.58
CA PRO A 204 13.69 -9.52 -6.15
C PRO A 204 12.40 -9.81 -5.38
N LYS A 205 12.27 -9.31 -4.15
CA LYS A 205 11.04 -9.41 -3.34
C LYS A 205 9.97 -8.40 -3.73
N PHE A 206 10.33 -7.34 -4.44
CA PHE A 206 9.40 -6.31 -4.89
C PHE A 206 8.96 -6.60 -6.32
N TRP A 207 7.66 -6.52 -6.54
CA TRP A 207 7.05 -6.62 -7.84
C TRP A 207 7.11 -5.24 -8.51
N PRO A 208 7.60 -5.14 -9.76
CA PRO A 208 7.65 -3.85 -10.45
C PRO A 208 6.24 -3.34 -10.74
N SER A 209 6.08 -2.02 -10.88
CA SER A 209 4.80 -1.38 -11.18
C SER A 209 4.13 -1.89 -12.47
N SER A 210 4.89 -2.41 -13.41
CA SER A 210 4.38 -3.08 -14.63
C SER A 210 3.59 -4.36 -14.34
N SER A 211 3.66 -4.90 -13.11
CA SER A 211 2.90 -6.08 -12.69
C SER A 211 1.41 -5.80 -12.45
N ILE A 212 1.03 -4.53 -12.36
CA ILE A 212 -0.36 -4.11 -12.15
C ILE A 212 -0.76 -3.06 -13.18
N LYS A 213 -2.02 -3.13 -13.60
CA LYS A 213 -2.64 -2.11 -14.44
C LYS A 213 -3.77 -1.46 -13.66
N SER A 214 -3.54 -0.23 -13.22
CA SER A 214 -4.57 0.57 -12.55
C SER A 214 -5.34 1.41 -13.57
N PHE A 215 -6.64 1.18 -13.65
CA PHE A 215 -7.55 1.89 -14.54
C PHE A 215 -8.22 3.02 -13.77
N TRP A 216 -7.86 4.27 -14.08
CA TRP A 216 -8.41 5.46 -13.41
C TRP A 216 -9.15 6.36 -14.42
N PRO A 217 -10.48 6.37 -14.45
CA PRO A 217 -11.27 7.14 -15.42
C PRO A 217 -11.32 8.65 -15.16
N GLU A 218 -10.70 9.15 -14.08
CA GLU A 218 -10.70 10.57 -13.69
C GLU A 218 -12.10 11.22 -13.73
N THR A 219 -13.10 10.54 -13.16
CA THR A 219 -14.48 11.03 -13.18
C THR A 219 -15.16 10.91 -11.82
N VAL A 220 -16.01 11.89 -11.52
CA VAL A 220 -16.91 11.87 -10.35
C VAL A 220 -18.27 11.23 -10.68
N GLY A 221 -18.54 10.91 -11.95
CA GLY A 221 -19.81 10.36 -12.42
C GLY A 221 -19.84 8.83 -12.37
N PRO A 222 -20.69 8.18 -11.55
CA PRO A 222 -20.71 6.72 -11.41
C PRO A 222 -20.98 5.98 -12.74
N ARG A 223 -21.86 6.52 -13.59
CA ARG A 223 -22.15 5.93 -14.91
C ARG A 223 -20.97 5.97 -15.86
N ALA A 224 -20.23 7.09 -15.86
CA ALA A 224 -19.03 7.25 -16.67
C ALA A 224 -17.93 6.28 -16.20
N MET A 225 -17.77 6.14 -14.88
CA MET A 225 -16.86 5.15 -14.28
C MET A 225 -17.21 3.72 -14.70
N ILE A 226 -18.47 3.30 -14.54
CA ILE A 226 -18.91 1.94 -14.92
C ILE A 226 -18.71 1.71 -16.42
N SER A 227 -19.08 2.68 -17.27
CA SER A 227 -18.90 2.55 -18.71
C SER A 227 -17.43 2.43 -19.10
N PHE A 228 -16.55 3.19 -18.46
CA PHE A 228 -15.12 3.08 -18.68
C PHE A 228 -14.59 1.71 -18.27
N LEU A 229 -14.95 1.22 -17.09
CA LEU A 229 -14.50 -0.08 -16.57
C LEU A 229 -14.96 -1.23 -17.47
N ASN A 230 -16.22 -1.24 -17.92
CA ASN A 230 -16.76 -2.26 -18.84
C ASN A 230 -16.00 -2.33 -20.17
N ASN A 231 -15.45 -1.21 -20.64
CA ASN A 231 -14.70 -1.15 -21.89
C ASN A 231 -13.23 -1.60 -21.75
N HIS A 232 -12.70 -1.64 -20.52
CA HIS A 232 -11.28 -1.87 -20.26
C HIS A 232 -10.98 -3.17 -19.51
N ILE A 233 -11.92 -3.65 -18.68
CA ILE A 233 -11.82 -4.89 -17.93
C ILE A 233 -12.61 -5.96 -18.69
N LYS A 234 -11.90 -6.90 -19.32
CA LYS A 234 -12.54 -8.09 -19.89
C LYS A 234 -12.82 -9.07 -18.75
N SER A 235 -14.11 -9.36 -18.52
CA SER A 235 -14.58 -10.40 -17.61
C SER A 235 -14.22 -11.80 -18.09
#